data_AF-A0A5R2MW82-F1
#
_entry.id   AF-A0A5R2MW82-F1
#
_cell.length_a   1.000
_cell.length_b   1.000
_cell.length_c   1.000
_cell.angle_alpha   90.00
_cell.angle_beta   90.00
_cell.angle_gamma   90.00
#
_symmetry.space_group_name_H-M   'P 1'
#
loop_
_entity.id
_entity.type
_entity.pdbx_description
1 polymer ?
#
loop_
_entity_poly.entity_id
_entity_poly.type
_entity_poly.pdbx_seq_one_letter_code
_entity_poly.pdbx_strand_id
1 'polypeptide(L)'
;FLSEAKGVGLPVVYLGAKTGRDGVGGATMASAEFDDKIDEKRPTVQVGDPFTEKCLLEACLELMASGAVIAIQDMGAAGLTCSAVEMGAKGDLGIELDLDKVPVREERMS
;
A
#
# COMPACT_ATOMS: atom_id res chain seq x y z
N PHE A 1 6.76 7.00 -13.21
CA PHE A 1 5.65 7.44 -12.34
C PHE A 1 6.19 8.42 -11.32
N LEU A 2 5.51 9.55 -11.11
CA LEU A 2 5.87 10.49 -10.04
C LEU A 2 5.24 9.99 -8.75
N SER A 3 6.03 9.77 -7.70
CA SER A 3 5.56 9.33 -6.37
C SER A 3 5.82 10.36 -5.28
N GLU A 4 6.20 11.57 -5.69
CA GLU A 4 6.60 12.66 -4.83
C GLU A 4 5.40 13.50 -4.40
N ALA A 5 5.21 13.72 -3.10
CA ALA A 5 4.25 14.69 -2.61
C ALA A 5 4.62 16.11 -3.09
N LYS A 6 3.67 16.83 -3.72
CA LYS A 6 3.93 18.13 -4.36
C LYS A 6 3.42 19.34 -3.59
N GLY A 7 2.85 19.16 -2.40
CA GLY A 7 2.33 20.28 -1.61
C GLY A 7 1.67 19.87 -0.30
N VAL A 8 1.47 20.85 0.57
CA VAL A 8 0.80 20.71 1.87
C VAL A 8 -0.71 20.83 1.71
N GLY A 9 -1.46 19.99 2.43
CA GLY A 9 -2.93 20.01 2.43
C GLY A 9 -3.57 19.34 1.22
N LEU A 10 -2.78 18.68 0.36
CA LEU A 10 -3.30 17.87 -0.73
C LEU A 10 -3.83 16.53 -0.19
N PRO A 11 -5.01 16.08 -0.65
CA PRO A 11 -5.56 14.81 -0.19
C PRO A 11 -4.75 13.63 -0.74
N VAL A 12 -4.55 12.62 0.11
CA VAL A 12 -4.02 11.31 -0.27
C VAL A 12 -5.18 10.32 -0.30
N VAL A 13 -5.35 9.61 -1.40
CA VAL A 13 -6.48 8.71 -1.62
C VAL A 13 -5.99 7.26 -1.67
N TYR A 14 -6.66 6.40 -0.91
CA TYR A 14 -6.48 4.95 -0.97
C TYR A 14 -7.26 4.38 -2.17
N LEU A 15 -6.60 3.61 -3.03
CA LEU A 15 -7.22 2.95 -4.17
C LEU A 15 -6.78 1.49 -4.25
N GLY A 16 -7.75 0.58 -4.29
CA GLY A 16 -7.50 -0.85 -4.42
C GLY A 16 -8.34 -1.70 -3.47
N ALA A 17 -7.87 -2.93 -3.21
CA ALA A 17 -8.54 -3.89 -2.34
C ALA A 17 -8.57 -3.42 -0.87
N LYS A 18 -9.54 -3.92 -0.08
CA LYS A 18 -9.61 -3.62 1.36
C LYS A 18 -8.42 -4.21 2.13
N THR A 19 -7.87 -3.47 3.07
CA THR A 19 -6.74 -3.90 3.92
C THR A 19 -7.17 -5.03 4.87
N GLY A 20 -6.38 -6.11 4.92
CA GLY A 20 -6.59 -7.26 5.82
C GLY A 20 -5.34 -7.56 6.66
N ARG A 21 -5.33 -8.66 7.43
CA ARG A 21 -4.17 -9.08 8.22
C ARG A 21 -3.10 -9.83 7.42
N ASP A 22 -3.32 -10.06 6.13
CA ASP A 22 -2.39 -10.78 5.27
C ASP A 22 -1.07 -10.01 5.15
N GLY A 23 0.06 -10.70 5.27
CA GLY A 23 1.39 -10.10 5.05
C GLY A 23 1.92 -9.20 6.17
N VAL A 24 1.24 -9.12 7.33
CA VAL A 24 1.82 -8.49 8.53
C VAL A 24 3.10 -9.25 8.92
N GLY A 25 4.24 -8.55 8.96
CA GLY A 25 5.57 -9.14 9.17
C GLY A 25 6.23 -9.72 7.91
N GLY A 26 5.58 -9.62 6.74
CA GLY A 26 6.09 -10.15 5.46
C GLY A 26 7.42 -9.54 5.01
N ALA A 27 7.68 -8.26 5.30
CA ALA A 27 8.94 -7.59 4.98
C ALA A 27 10.15 -8.19 5.73
N THR A 28 9.97 -8.48 7.02
CA THR A 28 10.98 -9.13 7.86
C THR A 28 11.21 -10.57 7.41
N MET A 29 10.14 -11.25 7.01
CA MET A 29 10.17 -12.61 6.50
C MET A 29 10.92 -12.76 5.17
N ALA A 30 10.74 -11.83 4.23
CA ALA A 30 11.47 -11.83 2.96
C ALA A 30 12.99 -11.63 3.11
N SER A 31 13.42 -11.14 4.28
CA SER A 31 14.82 -10.87 4.60
C SER A 31 15.45 -11.93 5.52
N ALA A 32 14.70 -12.95 5.93
CA ALA A 32 15.17 -14.02 6.82
C ALA A 32 15.70 -15.22 6.02
N GLU A 33 16.76 -15.88 6.52
CA GLU A 33 17.26 -17.13 5.93
C GLU A 33 16.21 -18.25 6.06
N PHE A 34 16.09 -19.08 5.01
CA PHE A 34 15.16 -20.19 4.96
C PHE A 34 15.61 -21.31 5.92
N ASP A 35 14.80 -21.60 6.94
CA ASP A 35 15.00 -22.69 7.90
C ASP A 35 13.85 -23.71 7.86
N ASP A 36 14.02 -24.88 8.49
CA ASP A 36 13.02 -25.97 8.51
C ASP A 36 11.71 -25.62 9.26
N LYS A 37 11.53 -24.36 9.69
CA LYS A 37 10.32 -23.83 10.36
C LYS A 37 9.36 -23.08 9.42
N ILE A 38 9.48 -23.30 8.11
CA ILE A 38 8.65 -22.64 7.07
C ILE A 38 7.13 -22.77 7.31
N ASP A 39 6.66 -23.86 7.92
CA ASP A 39 5.22 -24.07 8.15
C ASP A 39 4.58 -23.06 9.13
N GLU A 40 5.35 -22.47 10.06
CA GLU A 40 4.85 -21.40 10.95
C GLU A 40 4.69 -20.04 10.23
N LYS A 41 5.27 -19.90 9.03
CA LYS A 41 5.35 -18.64 8.28
C LYS A 41 4.29 -18.51 7.17
N ARG A 42 3.41 -19.49 7.01
CA ARG A 42 2.29 -19.47 6.03
C ARG A 42 1.35 -18.24 6.11
N PRO A 43 1.08 -17.62 7.27
CA PRO A 43 0.18 -16.46 7.35
C PRO A 43 0.72 -15.17 6.67
N THR A 44 1.99 -15.14 6.27
CA THR A 44 2.61 -13.93 5.70
C THR A 44 2.50 -13.84 4.17
N VAL A 45 1.90 -14.83 3.52
CA VAL A 45 1.73 -14.84 2.06
C VAL A 45 0.50 -14.01 1.68
N GLN A 46 0.70 -12.98 0.88
CA GLN A 46 -0.38 -12.15 0.35
C GLN A 46 -1.25 -12.97 -0.61
N VAL A 47 -2.55 -12.93 -0.41
CA VAL A 47 -3.52 -13.53 -1.34
C VAL A 47 -3.84 -12.49 -2.42
N GLY A 48 -3.31 -12.68 -3.62
CA GLY A 48 -3.57 -11.81 -4.76
C GLY A 48 -4.91 -12.10 -5.45
N ASP A 49 -5.57 -11.05 -5.94
CA ASP A 49 -6.72 -11.14 -6.84
C ASP A 49 -6.39 -10.45 -8.18
N PRO A 50 -6.02 -11.22 -9.22
CA PRO A 50 -5.58 -10.65 -10.50
C PRO A 50 -6.69 -9.91 -11.25
N PHE A 51 -7.96 -10.19 -10.96
CA PHE A 51 -9.08 -9.48 -11.59
C PHE A 51 -9.21 -8.07 -11.03
N THR A 52 -9.14 -7.95 -9.69
CA THR A 52 -9.11 -6.64 -9.03
C THR A 52 -7.86 -5.86 -9.42
N GLU A 53 -6.70 -6.52 -9.53
CA GLU A 53 -5.45 -5.88 -9.93
C GLU A 53 -5.51 -5.32 -11.37
N LYS A 54 -6.13 -6.04 -12.30
CA LYS A 54 -6.37 -5.52 -13.65
C LYS A 54 -7.26 -4.28 -13.65
N CYS A 55 -8.37 -4.30 -12.90
CA CYS A 55 -9.24 -3.13 -12.78
C CYS A 55 -8.50 -1.94 -12.15
N LEU A 56 -7.65 -2.18 -11.16
CA LEU A 56 -6.83 -1.16 -10.52
C LEU A 56 -5.84 -0.54 -11.51
N LEU A 57 -5.18 -1.36 -12.33
CA LEU A 57 -4.26 -0.89 -13.36
C LEU A 57 -4.95 0.06 -14.35
N GLU A 58 -6.09 -0.36 -14.91
CA GLU A 58 -6.85 0.46 -15.87
C GLU A 58 -7.31 1.78 -15.23
N ALA A 59 -7.83 1.74 -13.99
CA ALA A 59 -8.24 2.94 -13.27
C ALA A 59 -7.06 3.91 -13.04
N CYS A 60 -5.88 3.39 -12.68
CA CYS A 60 -4.67 4.21 -12.53
C CYS A 60 -4.26 4.86 -13.86
N LEU A 61 -4.32 4.12 -14.97
CA LEU A 61 -4.02 4.65 -16.31
C LEU A 61 -4.99 5.77 -16.71
N GLU A 62 -6.29 5.59 -16.48
CA GLU A 62 -7.32 6.61 -16.74
C GLU A 62 -7.11 7.86 -15.87
N LEU A 63 -6.82 7.68 -14.58
CA LEU A 63 -6.54 8.79 -13.65
C LEU A 63 -5.32 9.60 -14.09
N MET A 64 -4.24 8.93 -14.51
CA MET A 64 -3.06 9.61 -15.05
C MET A 64 -3.37 10.35 -16.36
N ALA A 65 -4.12 9.73 -17.27
CA ALA A 65 -4.50 10.35 -18.55
C ALA A 65 -5.40 11.59 -18.36
N SER A 66 -6.25 11.58 -17.34
CA SER A 66 -7.13 12.71 -17.01
C SER A 66 -6.39 13.91 -16.42
N GLY A 67 -5.17 13.72 -15.91
CA GLY A 67 -4.43 14.74 -15.17
C GLY A 67 -4.97 15.04 -13.76
N ALA A 68 -5.93 14.24 -13.26
CA ALA A 68 -6.51 14.42 -11.93
C ALA A 68 -5.55 14.03 -10.79
N VAL A 69 -4.50 13.27 -11.09
CA VAL A 69 -3.54 12.76 -10.10
C VAL A 69 -2.16 13.36 -10.33
N ILE A 70 -1.58 13.89 -9.26
CA ILE A 70 -0.27 14.56 -9.26
C ILE A 70 0.86 13.57 -9.01
N ALA A 71 0.60 12.55 -8.18
CA ALA A 71 1.54 11.49 -7.84
C ALA A 71 0.80 10.19 -7.49
N ILE A 72 1.44 9.05 -7.79
CA ILE A 72 0.96 7.70 -7.45
C ILE A 72 2.13 6.94 -6.82
N GLN A 73 1.85 6.22 -5.74
CA GLN A 73 2.78 5.31 -5.06
C GLN A 73 2.04 3.99 -4.83
N ASP A 74 2.67 2.88 -5.19
CA ASP A 74 2.16 1.55 -4.95
C ASP A 74 2.34 1.12 -3.49
N MET A 75 1.57 0.11 -3.08
CA MET A 75 1.63 -0.46 -1.74
C MET A 75 2.21 -1.87 -1.78
N GLY A 76 3.45 -2.00 -1.31
CA GLY A 76 4.18 -3.25 -1.25
C GLY A 76 4.46 -3.71 0.18
N ALA A 77 5.71 -4.07 0.45
CA ALA A 77 6.17 -4.47 1.78
C ALA A 77 5.92 -3.34 2.80
N ALA A 78 5.52 -3.71 4.02
CA ALA A 78 5.13 -2.77 5.09
C ALA A 78 3.94 -1.83 4.78
N GLY A 79 3.29 -1.99 3.62
CA GLY A 79 1.98 -1.42 3.30
C GLY A 79 1.90 0.10 3.45
N LEU A 80 0.80 0.57 4.05
CA LEU A 80 0.44 2.00 4.17
C LEU A 80 1.57 2.85 4.74
N THR A 81 2.22 2.37 5.79
CA THR A 81 3.26 3.11 6.50
C THR A 81 4.45 3.38 5.59
N CYS A 82 4.92 2.36 4.86
CA CYS A 82 6.07 2.52 3.96
C CYS A 82 5.73 3.43 2.79
N SER A 83 4.61 3.17 2.12
CA SER A 83 4.19 3.96 0.95
C SER A 83 3.96 5.43 1.30
N ALA A 84 3.34 5.73 2.44
CA ALA A 84 3.11 7.10 2.87
C ALA A 84 4.42 7.81 3.27
N VAL A 85 5.28 7.15 4.06
CA VAL A 85 6.56 7.74 4.46
C VAL A 85 7.43 8.01 3.24
N GLU A 86 7.52 7.07 2.30
CA GLU A 86 8.29 7.27 1.06
C GLU A 86 7.73 8.41 0.20
N MET A 87 6.41 8.52 0.07
CA MET A 87 5.78 9.61 -0.69
C MET A 87 6.08 10.98 -0.08
N GLY A 88 5.98 11.10 1.25
CA GLY A 88 6.32 12.33 1.98
C GLY A 88 7.81 12.66 1.88
N ALA A 89 8.68 11.68 2.12
CA ALA A 89 10.13 11.85 2.10
C ALA A 89 10.64 12.29 0.72
N LYS A 90 10.11 11.72 -0.38
CA LYS A 90 10.44 12.15 -1.74
C LYS A 90 10.12 13.63 -1.97
N GLY A 91 9.05 14.13 -1.35
CA GLY A 91 8.57 15.51 -1.48
C GLY A 91 9.12 16.48 -0.45
N ASP A 92 10.01 16.05 0.47
CA ASP A 92 10.46 16.83 1.63
C ASP A 92 9.29 17.34 2.50
N LEU A 93 8.28 16.48 2.69
CA LEU A 93 7.03 16.77 3.40
C LEU A 93 6.67 15.66 4.40
N GLY A 94 5.75 15.97 5.33
CA GLY A 94 5.09 15.00 6.19
C GLY A 94 3.76 14.50 5.61
N ILE A 95 3.29 13.34 6.07
CA ILE A 95 1.95 12.81 5.77
C ILE A 95 1.20 12.51 7.07
N GLU A 96 -0.04 12.98 7.15
CA GLU A 96 -0.99 12.61 8.21
C GLU A 96 -1.97 11.58 7.65
N LEU A 97 -2.10 10.44 8.35
CA LEU A 97 -3.00 9.35 7.96
C LEU A 97 -4.10 9.19 9.00
N ASP A 98 -5.34 9.26 8.55
CA ASP A 98 -6.51 8.89 9.33
C ASP A 98 -6.83 7.41 9.08
N LEU A 99 -6.41 6.55 10.00
CA LEU A 99 -6.57 5.10 9.87
C LEU A 99 -8.04 4.66 9.95
N ASP A 100 -8.92 5.46 10.56
CA ASP A 100 -10.36 5.14 10.63
C ASP A 100 -11.03 5.23 9.25
N LYS A 101 -10.41 5.93 8.29
CA LYS A 101 -10.87 6.01 6.90
C LYS A 101 -10.35 4.88 6.01
N VAL A 102 -9.43 4.05 6.49
CA VAL A 102 -8.87 2.96 5.70
C VAL A 102 -9.93 1.88 5.49
N PRO A 103 -10.25 1.48 4.24
CA PRO A 103 -11.19 0.39 4.00
C PRO A 103 -10.62 -0.94 4.50
N VAL A 104 -11.14 -1.44 5.63
CA VAL A 104 -10.72 -2.71 6.24
C VAL A 104 -11.61 -3.88 5.81
N ARG A 105 -10.99 -5.07 5.66
CA ARG A 105 -11.67 -6.33 5.36
C ARG A 105 -12.08 -7.08 6.63
N GLU A 106 -11.36 -6.88 7.73
CA GLU A 106 -11.56 -7.55 9.00
C GLU A 106 -11.88 -6.54 10.11
N GLU A 107 -12.74 -6.92 11.04
CA GLU A 107 -13.03 -6.11 12.22
C GLU A 107 -11.87 -6.17 13.24
N ARG A 108 -11.77 -5.12 14.06
CA ARG A 108 -10.82 -5.04 15.20
C ARG A 108 -9.36 -5.24 14.78
N MET A 109 -8.98 -4.69 13.62
CA MET A 109 -7.58 -4.57 13.22
C MET A 109 -6.88 -3.52 14.10
N SER A 110 -5.62 -3.78 14.44
CA SER A 110 -4.82 -3.00 15.39
C SER A 110 -3.45 -2.71 14.82
#